data_AF-A0A6I0EPK3-F1
#
_entry.id   AF-A0A6I0EPK3-F1
#
_cell.length_a   1.000
_cell.length_b   1.000
_cell.length_c   1.000
_cell.angle_alpha   90.00
_cell.angle_beta   90.00
_cell.angle_gamma   90.00
#
_symmetry.space_group_name_H-M   'P 1'
#
loop_
_entity.id
_entity.type
_entity.pdbx_description
1 polymer ?
#
loop_
_entity_poly.entity_id
_entity_poly.type
_entity_poly.pdbx_seq_one_letter_code
_entity_poly.pdbx_strand_id
1 'polypeptide(L)'
;MTTTLSQRLRDLVRLLDDMHALHGELLSAVQDKIGAMRRADREGVATVIEREQALIERVQERESCRRMLMDAIGRELGMSPAAARKMNAAALAERLDRPSGARLLTAARSLREAASELAKVNRVAGRMSREIVAHLQRVFESIREVGAEPIGYAPTGTRTSSLEQRLVDAVG
;
A
#
# COMPACT_ATOMS: atom_id res chain seq x y z
N MET A 1 11.46 37.25 -13.01
CA MET A 1 10.39 36.40 -12.44
C MET A 1 9.36 37.30 -11.80
N THR A 2 8.06 37.07 -12.01
CA THR A 2 7.00 37.81 -11.32
C THR A 2 6.94 37.38 -9.86
N THR A 3 6.53 38.29 -8.96
CA THR A 3 6.37 37.99 -7.52
C THR A 3 5.47 36.78 -7.28
N THR A 4 4.43 36.62 -8.12
CA THR A 4 3.48 35.51 -8.08
C THR A 4 4.14 34.16 -8.38
N LEU A 5 5.00 34.09 -9.41
CA LEU A 5 5.69 32.86 -9.77
C LEU A 5 6.62 32.39 -8.66
N SER A 6 7.38 33.32 -8.08
CA SER A 6 8.27 33.02 -6.95
C SER A 6 7.50 32.49 -5.73
N GLN A 7 6.30 33.02 -5.46
CA GLN A 7 5.42 32.49 -4.41
C GLN A 7 4.95 31.06 -4.71
N ARG A 8 4.45 30.80 -5.92
CA ARG A 8 3.99 29.46 -6.31
C ARG A 8 5.09 28.40 -6.25
N LEU A 9 6.32 28.78 -6.59
CA LEU A 9 7.47 27.86 -6.49
C LEU A 9 7.79 27.51 -5.04
N ARG A 10 7.72 28.48 -4.12
CA ARG A 10 7.86 28.21 -2.68
C ARG A 10 6.75 27.28 -2.19
N ASP A 11 5.51 27.53 -2.61
CA ASP A 11 4.36 26.69 -2.26
C ASP A 11 4.53 25.26 -2.82
N LEU A 12 5.09 25.10 -4.02
CA LEU A 12 5.37 23.80 -4.62
C LEU A 12 6.43 23.05 -3.83
N VAL A 13 7.53 23.70 -3.46
CA VAL A 13 8.57 23.08 -2.63
C VAL A 13 7.98 22.63 -1.30
N ARG A 14 7.22 23.50 -0.60
CA ARG A 14 6.56 23.14 0.67
C ARG A 14 5.62 21.94 0.50
N LEU A 15 4.85 21.93 -0.59
CA LEU A 15 3.94 20.82 -0.89
C LEU A 15 4.69 19.49 -1.12
N LEU A 16 5.85 19.52 -1.80
CA LEU A 16 6.67 18.32 -1.98
C LEU A 16 7.25 17.83 -0.65
N ASP A 17 7.64 18.74 0.25
CA ASP A 17 8.10 18.40 1.60
C ASP A 17 6.95 17.81 2.44
N ASP A 18 5.73 18.37 2.37
CA ASP A 18 4.53 17.82 3.01
C ASP A 18 4.22 16.40 2.50
N MET A 19 4.31 16.20 1.17
CA MET A 19 4.12 14.88 0.57
C MET A 19 5.21 13.89 1.01
N HIS A 20 6.45 14.34 1.15
CA HIS A 20 7.55 13.52 1.65
C HIS A 20 7.29 13.06 3.09
N ALA A 21 6.84 13.97 3.96
CA ALA A 21 6.46 13.65 5.34
C ALA A 21 5.32 12.61 5.38
N LEU A 22 4.27 12.79 4.56
CA LEU A 22 3.16 11.82 4.46
C LEU A 22 3.64 10.43 4.00
N HIS A 23 4.58 10.35 3.07
CA HIS A 23 5.16 9.07 2.66
C HIS A 23 5.98 8.43 3.79
N GLY A 24 6.65 9.22 4.62
CA GLY A 24 7.31 8.75 5.83
C GLY A 24 6.33 8.20 6.87
N GLU A 25 5.21 8.90 7.11
CA GLU A 25 4.13 8.41 7.99
C GLU A 25 3.53 7.10 7.46
N LEU A 26 3.30 7.01 6.15
CA LEU A 26 2.75 5.82 5.50
C LEU A 26 3.74 4.65 5.56
N LEU A 27 5.04 4.91 5.40
CA LEU A 27 6.09 3.91 5.58
C LEU A 27 6.08 3.34 7.01
N SER A 28 5.99 4.20 8.03
CA SER A 28 5.87 3.77 9.43
C SER A 28 4.63 2.90 9.63
N ALA A 29 3.48 3.31 9.09
CA ALA A 29 2.24 2.54 9.21
C ALA A 29 2.38 1.14 8.57
N VAL A 30 2.99 1.03 7.38
CA VAL A 30 3.22 -0.29 6.75
C VAL A 30 4.18 -1.16 7.56
N GLN A 31 5.20 -0.56 8.19
CA GLN A 31 6.10 -1.30 9.10
C GLN A 31 5.36 -1.79 10.35
N ASP A 32 4.50 -0.96 10.94
CA ASP A 32 3.64 -1.33 12.06
C ASP A 32 2.70 -2.49 11.68
N LYS A 33 2.15 -2.44 10.47
CA LYS A 33 1.30 -3.51 9.89
C LYS A 33 2.05 -4.84 9.82
N ILE A 34 3.28 -4.82 9.33
CA ILE A 34 4.15 -6.00 9.31
C ILE A 34 4.39 -6.51 10.74
N GLY A 35 4.67 -5.61 11.68
CA GLY A 35 4.84 -5.95 13.09
C GLY A 35 3.61 -6.63 13.70
N ALA A 36 2.42 -6.07 13.48
CA ALA A 36 1.16 -6.64 13.96
C ALA A 36 0.86 -8.01 13.32
N MET A 37 1.08 -8.16 12.00
CA MET A 37 0.93 -9.45 11.32
C MET A 37 1.88 -10.51 11.90
N ARG A 38 3.12 -10.15 12.26
CA ARG A 38 4.08 -11.09 12.87
C ARG A 38 3.64 -11.60 14.24
N ARG A 39 2.91 -10.77 14.99
CA ARG A 39 2.36 -11.11 16.31
C ARG A 39 0.98 -11.76 16.25
N ALA A 40 0.43 -11.97 15.05
CA ALA A 40 -0.97 -12.35 14.84
C ALA A 40 -1.97 -11.42 15.56
N ASP A 41 -1.62 -10.14 15.68
CA ASP A 41 -2.39 -9.11 16.36
C ASP A 41 -3.45 -8.54 15.41
N ARG A 42 -4.64 -9.17 15.41
CA ARG A 42 -5.72 -8.83 14.49
C ARG A 42 -6.23 -7.40 14.68
N GLU A 43 -6.39 -6.96 15.94
CA GLU A 43 -6.84 -5.62 16.27
C GLU A 43 -5.80 -4.59 15.82
N GLY A 44 -4.52 -4.83 16.11
CA GLY A 44 -3.43 -3.99 15.63
C GLY A 44 -3.38 -3.87 14.11
N VAL A 45 -3.61 -4.97 13.37
CA VAL A 45 -3.70 -4.92 11.90
C VAL A 45 -4.87 -4.04 11.44
N ALA A 46 -6.04 -4.16 12.07
CA ALA A 46 -7.22 -3.35 11.71
C ALA A 46 -6.98 -1.85 11.95
N THR A 47 -6.48 -1.47 13.13
CA THR A 47 -6.15 -0.08 13.46
C THR A 47 -5.12 0.51 12.49
N VAL A 48 -4.09 -0.26 12.12
CA VAL A 48 -3.09 0.22 11.17
C VAL A 48 -3.67 0.41 9.77
N ILE A 49 -4.60 -0.44 9.32
CA ILE A 49 -5.27 -0.28 8.02
C ILE A 49 -6.11 0.99 7.99
N GLU A 50 -6.83 1.32 9.05
CA GLU A 50 -7.61 2.57 9.14
C GLU A 50 -6.69 3.80 9.04
N ARG A 51 -5.55 3.78 9.76
CA ARG A 51 -4.53 4.83 9.67
C ARG A 51 -3.93 4.93 8.26
N GLU A 52 -3.64 3.79 7.63
CA GLU A 52 -3.11 3.72 6.26
C GLU A 52 -4.07 4.38 5.26
N GLN A 53 -5.37 4.07 5.38
CA GLN A 53 -6.41 4.64 4.52
C GLN A 53 -6.51 6.16 4.65
N ALA A 54 -6.53 6.69 5.88
CA ALA A 54 -6.54 8.13 6.13
C ALA A 54 -5.28 8.83 5.56
N LEU A 55 -4.11 8.18 5.63
CA LEU A 55 -2.88 8.70 5.03
C LEU A 55 -2.92 8.69 3.50
N ILE A 56 -3.47 7.64 2.89
CA ILE A 56 -3.63 7.53 1.43
C ILE A 56 -4.52 8.67 0.91
N GLU A 57 -5.64 8.94 1.58
CA GLU A 57 -6.54 10.04 1.22
C GLU A 57 -5.83 11.39 1.25
N ARG A 58 -5.08 11.69 2.33
CA ARG A 58 -4.26 12.89 2.44
C ARG A 58 -3.22 12.99 1.32
N VAL A 59 -2.57 11.88 0.95
CA VAL A 59 -1.61 11.85 -0.18
C VAL A 59 -2.30 12.19 -1.51
N GLN A 60 -3.48 11.64 -1.76
CA GLN A 60 -4.25 11.90 -2.99
C GLN A 60 -4.71 13.36 -3.08
N GLU A 61 -5.12 13.96 -1.96
CA GLU A 61 -5.44 15.39 -1.88
C GLU A 61 -4.22 16.25 -2.24
N ARG A 62 -3.06 15.97 -1.63
CA ARG A 62 -1.81 16.70 -1.91
C ARG A 62 -1.35 16.54 -3.36
N GLU A 63 -1.49 15.36 -3.94
CA GLU A 63 -1.19 15.13 -5.35
C GLU A 63 -2.11 15.94 -6.28
N SER A 64 -3.37 16.12 -5.90
CA SER A 64 -4.31 16.97 -6.63
C SER A 64 -3.91 18.45 -6.54
N CYS A 65 -3.52 18.93 -5.34
CA CYS A 65 -2.94 20.27 -5.18
C CYS A 65 -1.67 20.45 -6.02
N ARG A 66 -0.81 19.43 -6.09
CA ARG A 66 0.44 19.47 -6.85
C ARG A 66 0.18 19.65 -8.33
N ARG A 67 -0.78 18.90 -8.88
CA ARG A 67 -1.22 19.02 -10.28
C ARG A 67 -1.76 20.42 -10.57
N MET A 68 -2.63 20.95 -9.72
CA MET A 68 -3.17 22.31 -9.88
C MET A 68 -2.08 23.39 -9.84
N LEU A 69 -1.09 23.24 -8.95
CA LEU A 69 -0.02 24.20 -8.80
C LEU A 69 0.97 24.15 -9.97
N MET A 70 1.30 22.94 -10.46
CA MET A 70 2.10 22.74 -11.68
C MET A 70 1.41 23.35 -12.90
N ASP A 71 0.10 23.19 -13.04
CA ASP A 71 -0.68 23.80 -14.13
C ASP A 71 -0.69 25.34 -14.04
N ALA A 72 -0.76 25.89 -12.82
CA ALA A 72 -0.67 27.35 -12.61
C ALA A 72 0.72 27.89 -12.97
N ILE A 73 1.79 27.21 -12.53
CA ILE A 73 3.18 27.58 -12.86
C ILE A 73 3.41 27.49 -14.37
N GLY A 74 2.96 26.41 -15.02
CA GLY A 74 3.11 26.24 -16.46
C GLY A 74 2.44 27.36 -17.27
N ARG A 75 1.25 27.79 -16.86
CA ARG A 75 0.56 28.95 -17.47
C ARG A 75 1.35 30.25 -17.31
N GLU A 76 1.91 30.51 -16.12
CA GLU A 76 2.73 31.70 -15.88
C GLU A 76 4.06 31.69 -16.67
N LEU A 77 4.56 30.51 -17.02
CA LEU A 77 5.71 30.33 -17.90
C LEU A 77 5.34 30.38 -19.40
N GLY A 78 4.08 30.67 -19.76
CA GLY A 78 3.62 30.74 -21.13
C GLY A 78 3.49 29.38 -21.83
N MET A 79 3.40 28.28 -21.09
CA MET A 79 3.28 26.94 -21.65
C MET A 79 1.83 26.61 -22.03
N SER A 80 1.66 25.79 -23.06
CA SER A 80 0.36 25.20 -23.36
C SER A 80 -0.08 24.25 -22.22
N PRO A 81 -1.39 24.08 -21.96
CA PRO A 81 -1.87 23.17 -20.92
C PRO A 81 -1.37 21.73 -21.08
N ALA A 82 -1.25 21.25 -22.32
CA ALA A 82 -0.72 19.92 -22.61
C ALA A 82 0.76 19.78 -22.25
N ALA A 83 1.57 20.82 -22.50
CA ALA A 83 2.97 20.84 -22.12
C ALA A 83 3.16 20.97 -20.60
N ALA A 84 2.34 21.81 -19.94
CA ALA A 84 2.39 22.01 -18.49
C ALA A 84 2.13 20.70 -17.73
N ARG A 85 1.14 19.90 -18.15
CA ARG A 85 0.80 18.61 -17.53
C ARG A 85 1.89 17.54 -17.66
N LYS A 86 2.72 17.61 -18.71
CA LYS A 86 3.83 16.68 -18.95
C LYS A 86 5.14 17.16 -18.32
N MET A 87 5.18 18.38 -17.78
CA MET A 87 6.37 18.95 -17.19
C MET A 87 6.70 18.23 -15.88
N ASN A 88 7.95 17.78 -15.76
CA ASN A 88 8.48 17.21 -14.53
C ASN A 88 9.30 18.27 -13.77
N ALA A 89 9.67 17.96 -12.52
CA ALA A 89 10.44 18.88 -11.65
C ALA A 89 11.81 19.25 -12.24
N ALA A 90 12.45 18.37 -13.02
CA ALA A 90 13.74 18.65 -13.65
C ALA A 90 13.62 19.66 -14.79
N ALA A 91 12.67 19.44 -15.70
CA ALA A 91 12.36 20.36 -16.79
C ALA A 91 11.83 21.71 -16.27
N LEU A 92 11.17 21.73 -15.11
CA LEU A 92 10.83 22.98 -14.44
C LEU A 92 12.08 23.67 -13.90
N ALA A 93 12.95 22.96 -13.18
CA ALA A 93 14.17 23.51 -12.59
C ALA A 93 15.13 24.14 -13.62
N GLU A 94 15.22 23.58 -14.83
CA GLU A 94 16.01 24.15 -15.94
C GLU A 94 15.54 25.55 -16.38
N ARG A 95 14.28 25.90 -16.09
CA ARG A 95 13.68 27.19 -16.44
C ARG A 95 13.70 28.20 -15.28
N LEU A 96 14.20 27.79 -14.12
CA LEU A 96 14.26 28.62 -12.92
C LEU A 96 15.66 29.18 -12.70
N ASP A 97 15.75 30.18 -11.81
CA ASP A 97 17.03 30.57 -11.25
C ASP A 97 17.68 29.40 -10.49
N ARG A 98 19.02 29.36 -10.46
CA ARG A 98 19.78 28.24 -9.87
C ARG A 98 19.36 27.91 -8.42
N PRO A 99 19.19 28.89 -7.50
CA PRO A 99 18.74 28.60 -6.14
C PRO A 99 17.37 27.91 -6.09
N SER A 100 16.37 28.43 -6.79
CA SER A 100 15.01 27.86 -6.79
C SER A 100 14.98 26.48 -7.45
N GLY A 101 15.70 26.32 -8.57
CA GLY A 101 15.82 25.03 -9.26
C GLY A 101 16.46 23.95 -8.38
N ALA A 102 17.55 24.27 -7.68
CA ALA A 102 18.23 23.33 -6.78
C ALA A 102 17.35 22.89 -5.61
N ARG A 103 16.58 23.82 -5.02
CA ARG A 103 15.61 23.50 -3.95
C ARG A 103 14.51 22.58 -4.44
N LEU A 104 13.92 22.87 -5.60
CA LEU A 104 12.89 22.04 -6.21
C LEU A 104 13.41 20.62 -6.49
N LEU A 105 14.59 20.49 -7.08
CA LEU A 105 15.22 19.20 -7.36
C LEU A 105 15.50 18.40 -6.09
N THR A 106 15.93 19.07 -5.02
CA THR A 106 16.19 18.43 -3.72
C THR A 106 14.91 17.86 -3.14
N ALA A 107 13.84 18.66 -3.04
CA ALA A 107 12.55 18.20 -2.52
C ALA A 107 11.96 17.06 -3.38
N ALA A 108 12.02 17.18 -4.71
CA ALA A 108 11.54 16.14 -5.62
C ALA A 108 12.33 14.82 -5.50
N ARG A 109 13.64 14.90 -5.23
CA ARG A 109 14.47 13.71 -4.98
C ARG A 109 14.09 13.06 -3.66
N SER A 110 13.97 13.81 -2.57
CA SER A 110 13.58 13.28 -1.26
C SER A 110 12.21 12.60 -1.30
N LEU A 111 11.24 13.17 -2.02
CA LEU A 111 9.94 12.52 -2.23
C LEU A 111 10.08 11.21 -3.02
N ARG A 112 10.89 11.18 -4.08
CA ARG A 112 11.11 9.96 -4.88
C ARG A 112 11.77 8.85 -4.06
N GLU A 113 12.75 9.19 -3.24
CA GLU A 113 13.43 8.24 -2.36
C GLU A 113 12.44 7.65 -1.35
N ALA A 114 11.64 8.49 -0.67
CA ALA A 114 10.62 8.03 0.27
C ALA A 114 9.57 7.13 -0.40
N ALA A 115 9.09 7.50 -1.59
CA ALA A 115 8.15 6.68 -2.35
C ALA A 115 8.75 5.32 -2.78
N SER A 116 10.04 5.30 -3.14
CA SER A 116 10.75 4.06 -3.49
C SER A 116 10.86 3.12 -2.29
N GLU A 117 11.25 3.65 -1.13
CA GLU A 117 11.34 2.88 0.11
C GLU A 117 9.97 2.34 0.55
N LEU A 118 8.93 3.18 0.52
CA LEU A 118 7.56 2.74 0.76
C LEU A 118 7.15 1.59 -0.16
N ALA A 119 7.43 1.69 -1.46
CA ALA A 119 7.11 0.63 -2.42
C ALA A 119 7.87 -0.68 -2.16
N LYS A 120 9.11 -0.62 -1.64
CA LYS A 120 9.86 -1.82 -1.22
C LYS A 120 9.18 -2.48 -0.02
N VAL A 121 8.88 -1.72 1.03
CA VAL A 121 8.28 -2.26 2.25
C VAL A 121 6.85 -2.77 2.01
N ASN A 122 6.05 -2.05 1.21
CA ASN A 122 4.71 -2.49 0.85
C ASN A 122 4.69 -3.82 0.08
N ARG A 123 5.70 -4.07 -0.79
CA ARG A 123 5.86 -5.38 -1.45
C ARG A 123 6.10 -6.51 -0.44
N VAL A 124 6.87 -6.25 0.62
CA VAL A 124 7.11 -7.20 1.72
C VAL A 124 5.82 -7.46 2.48
N ALA A 125 5.09 -6.40 2.88
CA ALA A 125 3.80 -6.53 3.55
C ALA A 125 2.82 -7.37 2.72
N GLY A 126 2.68 -7.06 1.42
CA GLY A 126 1.79 -7.80 0.53
C GLY A 126 2.18 -9.28 0.34
N ARG A 127 3.49 -9.61 0.34
CA ARG A 127 3.93 -11.01 0.33
C ARG A 127 3.55 -11.71 1.63
N MET A 128 3.79 -11.07 2.77
CA MET A 128 3.45 -11.63 4.08
C MET A 128 1.94 -11.91 4.20
N SER A 129 1.08 -10.97 3.79
CA SER A 129 -0.37 -11.17 3.82
C SER A 129 -0.80 -12.38 2.97
N ARG A 130 -0.21 -12.58 1.79
CA ARG A 130 -0.51 -13.75 0.94
C ARG A 130 -0.09 -15.06 1.59
N GLU A 131 1.09 -15.11 2.21
CA GLU A 131 1.56 -16.31 2.92
C GLU A 131 0.65 -16.67 4.10
N ILE A 132 0.17 -15.68 4.86
CA ILE A 132 -0.79 -15.91 5.96
C ILE A 132 -2.08 -16.53 5.44
N VAL A 133 -2.65 -15.96 4.37
CA VAL A 133 -3.88 -16.49 3.76
C VAL A 133 -3.67 -17.92 3.23
N ALA A 134 -2.56 -18.18 2.54
CA ALA A 134 -2.24 -19.50 2.02
C ALA A 134 -2.02 -20.53 3.13
N HIS A 135 -1.46 -20.13 4.28
CA HIS A 135 -1.34 -21.01 5.44
C HIS A 135 -2.70 -21.35 6.05
N LEU A 136 -3.58 -20.35 6.23
CA LEU A 136 -4.93 -20.57 6.75
C LEU A 136 -5.74 -21.51 5.84
N GLN A 137 -5.64 -21.36 4.53
CA GLN A 137 -6.29 -22.25 3.56
C GLN A 137 -5.86 -23.71 3.76
N ARG A 138 -4.54 -23.97 3.86
CA ARG A 138 -4.01 -25.32 4.10
C ARG A 138 -4.47 -25.91 5.44
N VAL A 139 -4.56 -25.10 6.49
CA VAL A 139 -5.09 -25.55 7.79
C VAL A 139 -6.55 -25.98 7.65
N PHE A 140 -7.39 -25.19 6.97
CA PHE A 140 -8.79 -25.56 6.74
C PHE A 140 -8.94 -26.81 5.85
N GLU A 141 -8.08 -26.99 4.85
CA GLU A 141 -8.04 -28.21 4.04
C GLU A 141 -7.73 -29.44 4.90
N SER A 142 -6.71 -29.38 5.76
CA SER A 142 -6.37 -30.50 6.66
C SER A 142 -7.49 -30.86 7.64
N ILE A 143 -8.26 -29.88 8.13
CA ILE A 143 -9.41 -30.13 9.01
C ILE A 143 -10.53 -30.85 8.26
N ARG A 144 -10.76 -30.51 6.99
CA ARG A 144 -11.78 -31.15 6.14
C ARG A 144 -11.44 -32.61 5.86
N GLU A 145 -10.19 -32.94 5.63
CA GLU A 145 -9.75 -34.33 5.38
C GLU A 145 -9.97 -35.23 6.60
N VAL A 146 -9.73 -34.72 7.82
CA VAL A 146 -9.97 -35.47 9.08
C VAL A 146 -11.47 -35.66 9.36
N GLY A 147 -12.33 -34.77 8.88
CA GLY A 147 -13.79 -34.88 9.02
C GLY A 147 -14.48 -35.72 7.94
N ALA A 148 -13.74 -36.23 6.95
CA ALA A 148 -14.29 -36.92 5.79
C ALA A 148 -14.28 -38.46 5.90
N GLU A 149 -13.95 -39.03 7.06
CA GLU A 149 -14.29 -40.44 7.31
C GLU A 149 -15.81 -40.58 7.41
N PRO A 150 -16.47 -41.41 6.58
CA PRO A 150 -17.89 -41.68 6.72
C PRO A 150 -18.13 -42.33 8.09
N ILE A 151 -18.74 -41.59 9.00
CA ILE A 151 -19.28 -42.19 10.23
C ILE A 151 -20.55 -42.91 9.82
N GLY A 152 -20.43 -44.22 9.58
CA GLY A 152 -21.57 -45.12 9.48
C GLY A 152 -22.20 -45.32 10.87
N TYR A 153 -23.52 -45.39 10.92
CA TYR A 153 -24.23 -45.92 12.08
C TYR A 153 -24.63 -47.35 11.75
N ALA A 154 -24.28 -48.29 12.62
CA ALA A 154 -24.86 -49.63 12.56
C ALA A 154 -26.38 -49.56 12.78
N PRO A 155 -27.18 -50.55 12.34
CA PRO A 155 -28.62 -50.60 12.59
C PRO A 155 -29.02 -50.52 14.06
N THR A 156 -28.09 -50.82 14.98
CA THR A 156 -28.25 -50.72 16.44
C THR A 156 -27.91 -49.34 17.02
N GLY A 157 -27.55 -48.36 16.18
CA GLY A 157 -27.24 -46.98 16.59
C GLY A 157 -25.83 -46.76 17.13
N THR A 158 -24.99 -47.79 17.16
CA THR A 158 -23.57 -47.68 17.52
C THR A 158 -22.77 -47.10 16.35
N ARG A 159 -21.92 -46.10 16.64
CA ARG A 159 -20.95 -45.56 15.68
C ARG A 159 -19.90 -46.63 15.41
N THR A 160 -19.77 -47.02 14.15
CA THR A 160 -18.69 -47.90 13.68
C THR A 160 -17.79 -47.09 12.77
N SER A 161 -16.48 -47.15 13.00
CA SER A 161 -15.50 -46.53 12.10
C SER A 161 -15.46 -47.33 10.80
N SER A 162 -15.23 -46.64 9.68
CA SER A 162 -15.33 -47.17 8.30
C SER A 162 -14.44 -48.40 8.02
N LEU A 163 -13.47 -48.70 8.88
CA LEU A 163 -12.59 -49.86 8.80
C LEU A 163 -13.30 -51.18 9.11
N GLU A 164 -14.31 -51.18 10.00
CA GLU A 164 -15.09 -52.38 10.33
C GLU A 164 -16.16 -52.68 9.27
N GLN A 165 -16.67 -51.66 8.58
CA GLN A 165 -17.72 -51.81 7.58
C GLN A 165 -17.25 -52.55 6.32
N ARG A 166 -15.97 -52.37 5.94
CA ARG A 166 -15.37 -53.08 4.78
C ARG A 166 -15.19 -54.57 4.99
N LEU A 167 -15.16 -55.04 6.25
CA LEU A 167 -15.04 -56.46 6.57
C LEU A 167 -16.39 -57.19 6.51
N VAL A 168 -17.52 -56.49 6.63
CA VAL A 168 -18.87 -57.10 6.58
C VAL A 168 -19.38 -57.22 5.13
N ASP A 169 -19.07 -56.26 4.26
CA ASP A 169 -19.44 -56.33 2.83
C ASP A 169 -18.59 -57.33 2.03
N ALA A 170 -17.45 -57.80 2.55
CA ALA A 170 -16.57 -58.75 1.86
C ALA A 170 -16.97 -60.23 2.03
N VAL A 171 -18.04 -60.53 2.77
CA VAL A 171 -18.48 -61.90 3.10
C VAL A 171 -19.93 -62.17 2.68
N GLY A 172 -20.53 -61.27 1.89
CA GLY A 172 -21.88 -61.40 1.31
C GLY A 172 -21.88 -61.88 -0.12
#